data_AF-A0A6C0B917-F1
#
_entry.id   AF-A0A6C0B917-F1
#
_cell.length_a   1.000
_cell.length_b   1.000
_cell.length_c   1.000
_cell.angle_alpha   90.00
_cell.angle_beta   90.00
_cell.angle_gamma   90.00
#
_symmetry.space_group_name_H-M   'P 1'
#
loop_
_entity.id
_entity.type
_entity.pdbx_description
1 polymer ?
#
loop_
_entity_poly.entity_id
_entity_poly.type
_entity_poly.pdbx_seq_one_letter_code
_entity_poly.pdbx_strand_id
1 'polypeptide(L)'
;MKILYSLVALVKSEQIIKNINVPSCRNCVHFKPPYYSDFTSSLGKCNKFGTKDIITDKISYTDFADMSRSDEKKCGKEGKYFELEKNVEFKILIHQIIRNSPNIIILSTLVVQLLRILK
;
A
#
# COMPACT_ATOMS: atom_id res chain seq x y z
N MET A 1 14.68 -10.29 52.09
CA MET A 1 14.78 -10.85 50.72
C MET A 1 13.52 -10.56 49.89
N LYS A 2 13.23 -9.29 49.54
CA LYS A 2 12.07 -8.96 48.68
C LYS A 2 12.36 -7.87 47.62
N ILE A 3 13.56 -7.31 47.61
CA ILE A 3 13.90 -6.18 46.71
C ILE A 3 14.59 -6.66 45.42
N LEU A 4 15.09 -7.90 45.37
CA LEU A 4 15.77 -8.43 44.19
C LEU A 4 14.82 -8.83 43.03
N TYR A 5 13.55 -9.11 43.32
CA TYR A 5 12.59 -9.58 42.31
C TYR A 5 12.02 -8.45 41.43
N SER A 6 12.19 -7.18 41.82
CA SER A 6 11.65 -6.04 41.05
C SER A 6 12.58 -5.52 39.95
N LEU A 7 13.82 -6.00 39.86
CA LEU A 7 14.79 -5.54 38.84
C LEU A 7 14.81 -6.43 37.58
N VAL A 8 14.09 -7.56 37.59
CA VAL A 8 14.08 -8.53 36.46
C VAL A 8 13.09 -8.12 35.34
N ALA A 9 12.27 -7.08 35.55
CA ALA A 9 11.18 -6.71 34.63
C ALA A 9 11.57 -5.74 33.49
N LEU A 10 12.84 -5.33 33.37
CA LEU A 10 13.23 -4.30 32.38
C LEU A 10 14.29 -4.73 31.36
N VAL A 11 14.45 -6.03 31.10
CA VAL A 11 15.20 -6.48 29.92
C VAL A 11 14.22 -6.54 28.75
N LYS A 12 13.99 -5.40 28.11
CA LYS A 12 13.24 -5.32 26.85
C LYS A 12 14.08 -6.07 25.82
N SER A 13 13.68 -7.28 25.44
CA SER A 13 14.43 -8.03 24.42
C SER A 13 14.47 -7.20 23.15
N GLU A 14 15.65 -6.94 22.61
CA GLU A 14 15.79 -6.22 21.35
C GLU A 14 15.01 -6.97 20.26
N GLN A 15 14.02 -6.31 19.67
CA GLN A 15 13.23 -6.88 18.59
C GLN A 15 14.10 -6.89 17.32
N ILE A 16 14.42 -8.08 16.83
CA ILE A 16 15.16 -8.23 15.58
C ILE A 16 14.17 -8.20 14.41
N ILE A 17 14.21 -7.11 13.64
CA ILE A 17 13.41 -6.97 12.42
C ILE A 17 14.15 -7.65 11.27
N LYS A 18 13.60 -8.76 10.79
CA LYS A 18 14.11 -9.42 9.57
C LYS A 18 13.90 -8.51 8.37
N ASN A 19 14.83 -8.55 7.42
CA ASN A 19 14.75 -7.86 6.12
C ASN A 19 14.62 -6.34 6.20
N ILE A 20 15.12 -5.70 7.26
CA ILE A 20 15.05 -4.24 7.43
C ILE A 20 15.73 -3.47 6.28
N ASN A 21 16.71 -4.09 5.62
CA ASN A 21 17.42 -3.51 4.48
C ASN A 21 16.73 -3.78 3.13
N VAL A 22 15.66 -4.57 3.09
CA VAL A 22 14.92 -4.89 1.87
C VAL A 22 13.86 -3.81 1.63
N PRO A 23 13.83 -3.17 0.45
CA PRO A 23 12.90 -2.08 0.21
C PRO A 23 11.45 -2.58 0.13
N SER A 24 10.52 -1.83 0.73
CA SER A 24 9.09 -2.14 0.70
C SER A 24 8.50 -1.94 -0.70
N CYS A 25 7.58 -2.83 -1.11
CA CYS A 25 6.86 -2.69 -2.38
C CYS A 25 6.10 -1.36 -2.47
N ARG A 26 5.63 -0.77 -1.36
CA ARG A 26 4.91 0.51 -1.39
C ARG A 26 5.73 1.67 -1.97
N ASN A 27 7.06 1.55 -1.91
CA ASN A 27 8.01 2.54 -2.43
C ASN A 27 8.43 2.24 -3.89
N CYS A 28 7.86 1.20 -4.52
CA CYS A 28 8.19 0.82 -5.88
C CYS A 28 7.28 1.53 -6.88
N VAL A 29 7.83 1.96 -8.03
CA VAL A 29 7.05 2.56 -9.14
C VAL A 29 5.95 1.63 -9.64
N HIS A 30 6.15 0.31 -9.50
CA HIS A 30 5.24 -0.72 -9.97
C HIS A 30 4.11 -1.07 -9.01
N PHE A 31 4.13 -0.51 -7.80
CA PHE A 31 3.11 -0.77 -6.80
C PHE A 31 1.86 0.04 -7.08
N LYS A 32 0.71 -0.65 -7.06
CA LYS A 32 -0.61 -0.04 -7.15
C LYS A 32 -1.35 -0.29 -5.82
N PRO A 33 -1.67 0.76 -5.05
CA PRO A 33 -2.47 0.60 -3.85
C PRO A 33 -3.87 0.07 -4.21
N PRO A 34 -4.54 -0.64 -3.30
CA PRO A 34 -5.94 -1.01 -3.47
C PRO A 34 -6.80 0.24 -3.55
N TYR A 35 -7.88 0.19 -4.33
CA TYR A 35 -8.77 1.34 -4.52
C TYR A 35 -9.37 1.85 -3.20
N TYR A 36 -9.76 0.94 -2.30
CA TYR A 36 -10.43 1.27 -1.04
C TYR A 36 -9.51 1.44 0.16
N SER A 37 -8.25 1.03 0.08
CA SER A 37 -7.29 1.17 1.18
C SER A 37 -6.19 2.16 0.84
N ASP A 38 -5.32 2.47 1.79
CA ASP A 38 -4.13 3.27 1.55
C ASP A 38 -2.94 2.40 1.09
N PHE A 39 -1.76 3.03 1.04
CA PHE A 39 -0.47 2.41 0.70
C PHE A 39 0.09 1.50 1.81
N THR A 40 -0.65 1.26 2.89
CA THR A 40 -0.23 0.38 4.00
C THR A 40 -0.81 -1.03 3.89
N SER A 41 -1.80 -1.22 3.01
CA SER A 41 -2.44 -2.53 2.82
C SER A 41 -1.53 -3.53 2.09
N SER A 42 -1.57 -4.78 2.55
CA SER A 42 -0.95 -5.93 1.88
C SER A 42 -1.63 -6.28 0.55
N LEU A 43 -2.86 -5.79 0.31
CA LEU A 43 -3.63 -6.08 -0.89
C LEU A 43 -3.19 -5.27 -2.12
N GLY A 44 -2.11 -4.48 -2.00
CA GLY A 44 -1.55 -3.76 -3.12
C GLY A 44 -1.08 -4.69 -4.23
N LYS A 45 -1.23 -4.26 -5.48
CA LYS A 45 -0.88 -5.04 -6.66
C LYS A 45 0.47 -4.64 -7.22
N CYS A 46 1.14 -5.57 -7.91
CA CYS A 46 2.30 -5.29 -8.73
C CYS A 46 1.87 -5.21 -10.20
N ASN A 47 2.18 -4.11 -10.90
CA ASN A 47 1.89 -3.98 -12.33
C ASN A 47 3.07 -4.32 -13.25
N LYS A 48 4.20 -4.81 -12.71
CA LYS A 48 5.36 -5.23 -13.51
C LYS A 48 5.10 -6.56 -14.22
N PHE A 49 4.41 -7.48 -13.54
CA PHE A 49 4.11 -8.81 -14.04
C PHE A 49 2.62 -8.92 -14.34
N GLY A 50 2.31 -9.45 -15.52
CA GLY A 50 0.95 -9.72 -15.94
C GLY A 50 0.91 -11.01 -16.74
N THR A 51 -0.28 -11.60 -16.81
CA THR A 51 -0.53 -12.78 -17.64
C THR A 51 -1.34 -12.36 -18.84
N LYS A 52 -0.88 -12.74 -20.03
CA LYS A 52 -1.61 -12.53 -21.28
C LYS A 52 -2.51 -13.75 -21.54
N ASP A 53 -3.79 -13.49 -21.77
CA ASP A 53 -4.71 -14.47 -22.32
C ASP A 53 -4.36 -14.71 -23.79
N ILE A 54 -4.08 -15.97 -24.14
CA ILE A 54 -3.64 -16.38 -25.48
C ILE A 54 -4.77 -16.38 -26.52
N ILE A 55 -6.04 -16.40 -26.09
CA ILE A 55 -7.20 -16.39 -26.99
C ILE A 55 -7.68 -14.96 -27.23
N THR A 56 -7.74 -14.14 -26.17
CA THR A 56 -8.33 -12.78 -26.24
C THR A 56 -7.29 -11.67 -26.37
N ASP A 57 -6.00 -11.98 -26.33
CA ASP A 57 -4.88 -11.04 -26.29
C ASP A 57 -4.84 -10.14 -25.03
N LYS A 58 -5.79 -10.32 -24.10
CA LYS A 58 -5.95 -9.47 -22.92
C LYS A 58 -4.85 -9.70 -21.90
N ILE A 59 -4.20 -8.62 -21.45
CA ILE A 59 -3.19 -8.68 -20.38
C ILE A 59 -3.84 -8.34 -19.03
N SER A 60 -3.66 -9.23 -18.07
CA SER A 60 -4.17 -9.09 -16.70
C SER A 60 -3.01 -8.94 -15.70
N TYR A 61 -2.97 -7.79 -15.03
CA TYR A 61 -2.02 -7.49 -13.94
C TYR A 61 -2.69 -7.75 -12.60
N THR A 62 -2.98 -9.02 -12.34
CA THR A 62 -3.76 -9.45 -11.17
C THR A 62 -2.91 -9.74 -9.95
N ASP A 63 -1.59 -9.84 -10.11
CA ASP A 63 -0.72 -10.31 -9.05
C ASP A 63 -0.61 -9.30 -7.91
N PHE A 64 -0.81 -9.81 -6.70
CA PHE A 64 -0.52 -9.06 -5.50
C PHE A 64 1.00 -8.86 -5.33
N ALA A 65 1.37 -7.75 -4.69
CA ALA A 65 2.77 -7.40 -4.52
C ALA A 65 3.52 -8.39 -3.62
N ASP A 66 2.82 -8.98 -2.65
CA ASP A 66 3.34 -10.06 -1.79
C ASP A 66 3.61 -11.34 -2.59
N MET A 67 2.68 -11.78 -3.44
CA MET A 67 2.86 -12.92 -4.34
C MET A 67 4.06 -12.74 -5.26
N SER A 68 4.27 -11.51 -5.76
CA SER A 68 5.45 -11.19 -6.57
C SER A 68 6.77 -11.29 -5.79
N ARG A 69 6.75 -11.04 -4.46
CA ARG A 69 7.91 -11.19 -3.57
C ARG A 69 8.11 -12.63 -3.08
N SER A 70 7.07 -13.45 -3.11
CA SER A 70 7.15 -14.88 -2.78
C SER A 70 7.67 -15.74 -3.94
N ASP A 71 7.64 -15.23 -5.17
CA ASP A 71 8.10 -15.93 -6.38
C ASP A 71 9.47 -15.40 -6.85
N GLU A 72 10.50 -16.24 -6.76
CA GLU A 72 11.87 -15.92 -7.18
C GLU A 72 12.02 -15.72 -8.70
N LYS A 73 11.05 -16.17 -9.51
CA LYS A 73 11.01 -15.84 -10.95
C LYS A 73 10.49 -14.42 -11.21
N LYS A 74 9.86 -13.80 -10.21
CA LYS A 74 9.34 -12.42 -10.25
C LYS A 74 10.25 -11.51 -9.43
N CYS A 75 9.70 -10.70 -8.51
CA CYS A 75 10.51 -9.84 -7.67
C CYS A 75 11.38 -10.64 -6.69
N GLY A 76 10.95 -11.82 -6.24
CA GLY A 76 11.64 -12.59 -5.20
C GLY A 76 11.75 -11.81 -3.88
N LYS A 77 12.35 -12.42 -2.85
CA LYS A 77 12.42 -11.76 -1.53
C LYS A 77 13.24 -10.47 -1.56
N GLU A 78 14.33 -10.45 -2.31
CA GLU A 78 15.23 -9.30 -2.42
C GLU A 78 14.67 -8.16 -3.28
N GLY A 79 13.62 -8.41 -4.08
CA GLY A 79 13.04 -7.37 -4.92
C GLY A 79 13.90 -7.09 -6.16
N LYS A 80 14.26 -8.14 -6.88
CA LYS A 80 15.07 -8.12 -8.11
C LYS A 80 14.68 -7.05 -9.12
N TYR A 81 13.38 -6.74 -9.23
CA TYR A 81 12.83 -5.73 -10.15
C TYR A 81 12.30 -4.49 -9.42
N PHE A 82 12.83 -4.19 -8.23
CA PHE A 82 12.48 -3.00 -7.48
C PHE A 82 13.06 -1.75 -8.15
N GLU A 83 12.18 -0.77 -8.38
CA GLU A 83 12.54 0.54 -8.92
C GLU A 83 11.93 1.59 -7.99
N LEU A 84 12.76 2.45 -7.41
CA LEU A 84 12.32 3.44 -6.43
C LEU A 84 11.40 4.48 -7.06
N GLU A 85 10.22 4.66 -6.48
CA GLU A 85 9.34 5.78 -6.78
C GLU A 85 9.87 7.05 -6.10
N LYS A 86 10.15 8.08 -6.89
CA LYS A 86 10.69 9.35 -6.36
C LYS A 86 9.60 10.20 -5.69
N ASN A 87 8.35 10.05 -6.12
CA ASN A 87 7.23 10.89 -5.70
C ASN A 87 6.16 10.08 -4.95
N VAL A 88 6.57 9.20 -4.03
CA VAL A 88 5.63 8.33 -3.27
C VAL A 88 4.61 9.17 -2.50
N GLU A 89 5.06 10.22 -1.81
CA GLU A 89 4.19 11.13 -1.05
C GLU A 89 3.10 11.76 -1.93
N PHE A 90 3.47 12.19 -3.14
CA PHE A 90 2.53 12.75 -4.09
C PHE A 90 1.52 11.71 -4.59
N LYS A 91 1.96 10.47 -4.84
CA LYS A 91 1.04 9.37 -5.19
C LYS A 91 0.05 9.05 -4.07
N ILE A 92 0.51 9.09 -2.81
CA ILE A 92 -0.34 8.89 -1.64
C ILE A 92 -1.41 9.99 -1.58
N LEU A 93 -0.99 11.26 -1.74
CA LEU A 93 -1.90 12.41 -1.72
C LEU A 93 -2.97 12.30 -2.82
N ILE A 94 -2.55 12.04 -4.06
CA ILE A 94 -3.47 11.89 -5.20
C ILE A 94 -4.47 10.76 -4.95
N HIS A 95 -4.01 9.62 -4.45
CA HIS A 95 -4.88 8.48 -4.13
C HIS A 95 -5.92 8.84 -3.08
N GLN A 96 -5.53 9.55 -2.02
CA GLN A 96 -6.44 10.02 -0.98
C GLN A 96 -7.50 10.99 -1.52
N ILE A 97 -7.10 11.92 -2.39
CA ILE A 97 -8.01 12.87 -3.05
C ILE A 97 -9.03 12.11 -3.91
N ILE A 98 -8.56 11.21 -4.77
CA ILE A 98 -9.43 10.42 -5.66
C ILE A 98 -10.43 9.60 -4.85
N ARG A 99 -9.96 8.92 -3.80
CA ARG A 99 -10.82 8.11 -2.92
C ARG A 99 -11.93 8.93 -2.26
N ASN A 100 -11.61 10.15 -1.83
CA ASN A 100 -12.58 11.02 -1.16
C ASN A 100 -13.44 11.84 -2.14
N SER A 101 -13.11 11.85 -3.43
CA SER A 101 -13.83 12.65 -4.43
C SER A 101 -15.35 12.42 -4.48
N PRO A 102 -15.89 11.19 -4.34
CA PRO A 102 -17.34 11.00 -4.34
C PRO A 102 -18.02 11.69 -3.15
N ASN A 103 -17.39 11.64 -1.98
CA ASN A 103 -17.91 12.27 -0.76
C ASN A 103 -17.91 13.80 -0.88
N ILE A 104 -16.86 14.36 -1.48
CA ILE A 104 -16.76 15.81 -1.73
C ILE A 104 -17.88 16.26 -2.68
N ILE A 105 -18.12 15.50 -3.75
CA ILE A 105 -19.20 15.78 -4.71
C ILE A 105 -20.56 15.75 -4.00
N ILE A 106 -20.86 14.70 -3.23
CA ILE A 106 -22.12 14.59 -2.48
C ILE A 106 -22.30 15.78 -1.54
N LEU A 107 -21.28 16.11 -0.73
CA LEU A 107 -21.33 17.24 0.19
C LEU A 107 -21.61 18.56 -0.53
N SER A 108 -20.92 18.81 -1.65
CA SER A 108 -21.13 20.03 -2.45
C SER A 108 -22.57 20.12 -2.98
N THR A 109 -23.15 19.00 -3.43
CA THR A 109 -24.54 18.99 -3.92
C THR A 109 -25.54 19.28 -2.81
N LEU A 110 -25.33 18.74 -1.60
CA LEU A 110 -26.17 19.01 -0.43
C LEU A 110 -26.09 20.48 -0.01
N VAL A 111 -24.90 21.08 -0.02
CA VAL A 111 -24.71 22.50 0.28
C VAL A 111 -25.47 23.38 -0.73
N VAL A 112 -25.38 23.08 -2.03
CA VAL A 112 -26.12 23.81 -3.07
C VAL A 112 -27.65 23.70 -2.86
N GLN A 113 -28.15 22.52 -2.50
CA GLN A 113 -29.58 22.34 -2.22
C GLN A 113 -30.02 23.13 -0.96
N LEU A 114 -29.22 23.12 0.10
CA LEU A 114 -29.52 23.88 1.32
C LEU A 114 -29.57 25.39 1.06
N LEU A 115 -28.61 25.92 0.30
CA LEU A 115 -28.59 27.33 -0.09
C LEU A 115 -29.81 27.74 -0.92
N ARG A 116 -30.41 26.81 -1.68
CA ARG A 116 -31.66 27.07 -2.42
C ARG A 116 -32.89 27.13 -1.52
N ILE A 117 -32.90 26.38 -0.41
CA ILE A 117 -34.02 26.38 0.56
C ILE A 117 -33.98 27.63 1.45
N LEU A 118 -32.77 28.13 1.75
CA LEU A 118 -32.57 29.31 2.59
C LEU A 118 -32.79 30.65 1.85
N LYS A 119 -32.96 30.62 0.53
CA LYS A 119 -33.23 31.79 -0.32
C LYS A 119 -34.71 31.88 -0.64
#